data_AF-A0A0B2RHM0-F1
#
_entry.id   AF-A0A0B2RHM0-F1
#
_cell.length_a   1.000
_cell.length_b   1.000
_cell.length_c   1.000
_cell.angle_alpha   90.00
_cell.angle_beta   90.00
_cell.angle_gamma   90.00
#
_symmetry.space_group_name_H-M   'P 1'
#
loop_
_entity.id
_entity.type
_entity.pdbx_description
1 polymer ?
#
loop_
_entity_poly.entity_id
_entity_poly.type
_entity_poly.pdbx_seq_one_letter_code
_entity_poly.pdbx_strand_id
1 'polypeptide(L)'
;MYFSYKIIFLFFLCTWGAKAEDPLGRFCNENTIIGSGGKLSANIDKILTEIALKTPSTGFVATTYGKDQDKVYALAQCRGDVSTQDCSNCIQDATKQIRQRCPNQVDGRIWYDYCFLRYSNKSFFGEVDTSFGIFYFNVENVTDPEDFNKELGALMDHIRAQAVVPREEGLGKGKSVLSPFVTLYALVQCTRDLSEISCAQCLSIAVNNFPNFCSNRKGCRVLYSSCYVRYELYPFFFPLDSNKTGPSNTAKVSVYT
;
A
#
# COMPACT_ATOMS: atom_id res chain seq x y z
N MET A 1 67.81 7.01 -0.49
CA MET A 1 66.81 7.28 -1.55
C MET A 1 65.61 6.38 -1.31
N TYR A 2 64.54 6.89 -0.73
CA TYR A 2 63.29 6.12 -0.56
C TYR A 2 62.24 6.69 -1.52
N PHE A 3 61.84 5.89 -2.51
CA PHE A 3 60.75 6.19 -3.43
C PHE A 3 59.41 5.97 -2.72
N SER A 4 58.62 7.04 -2.55
CA SER A 4 57.23 6.95 -2.10
C SER A 4 56.32 6.62 -3.28
N TYR A 5 55.72 5.43 -3.26
CA TYR A 5 54.66 5.03 -4.19
C TYR A 5 53.33 5.60 -3.69
N LYS A 6 52.71 6.52 -4.43
CA LYS A 6 51.36 7.00 -4.15
C LYS A 6 50.36 6.00 -4.73
N ILE A 7 49.74 5.19 -3.88
CA ILE A 7 48.60 4.35 -4.24
C ILE A 7 47.36 5.26 -4.28
N ILE A 8 46.79 5.45 -5.46
CA ILE A 8 45.54 6.20 -5.66
C ILE A 8 44.38 5.24 -5.37
N PHE A 9 43.70 5.42 -4.24
CA PHE A 9 42.43 4.77 -3.96
C PHE A 9 41.32 5.43 -4.78
N LEU A 10 40.91 4.78 -5.88
CA LEU A 10 39.69 5.11 -6.59
C LEU A 10 38.50 4.69 -5.72
N PHE A 11 37.92 5.66 -5.00
CA PHE A 11 36.60 5.50 -4.39
C PHE A 11 35.57 5.33 -5.52
N PHE A 12 35.22 4.07 -5.83
CA PHE A 12 34.00 3.79 -6.55
C PHE A 12 32.84 4.28 -5.67
N LEU A 13 32.32 5.46 -6.01
CA LEU A 13 31.01 5.90 -5.55
C LEU A 13 30.00 4.89 -6.11
N CYS A 14 29.72 3.83 -5.34
CA CYS A 14 28.50 3.07 -5.46
C CYS A 14 27.37 4.07 -5.23
N THR A 15 26.93 4.72 -6.31
CA THR A 15 25.66 5.43 -6.32
C THR A 15 24.62 4.34 -6.14
N TRP A 16 24.23 4.14 -4.88
CA TRP A 16 23.06 3.36 -4.54
C TRP A 16 21.88 4.12 -5.16
N GLY A 17 21.57 3.80 -6.42
CA GLY A 17 20.33 4.23 -7.02
C GLY A 17 19.21 3.72 -6.11
N ALA A 18 18.30 4.60 -5.72
CA ALA A 18 17.09 4.21 -5.02
C ALA A 18 16.44 3.08 -5.84
N LYS A 19 16.45 1.87 -5.29
CA LYS A 19 15.78 0.74 -5.92
C LYS A 19 14.30 1.04 -5.81
N ALA A 20 13.64 1.21 -6.96
CA ALA A 20 12.18 1.31 -7.00
C ALA A 20 11.60 0.08 -6.27
N GLU A 21 10.64 0.30 -5.38
CA GLU A 21 9.97 -0.81 -4.73
C GLU A 21 9.17 -1.60 -5.76
N ASP A 22 9.12 -2.93 -5.62
CA ASP A 22 8.28 -3.74 -6.49
C ASP A 22 6.81 -3.62 -6.05
N PRO A 23 5.86 -3.44 -6.98
CA PRO A 23 4.46 -3.37 -6.62
C PRO A 23 3.98 -4.71 -6.04
N LEU A 24 3.08 -4.64 -5.05
CA LEU A 24 2.31 -5.78 -4.56
C LEU A 24 1.42 -6.39 -5.65
N GLY A 25 1.08 -5.62 -6.67
CA GLY A 25 0.43 -6.17 -7.86
C GLY A 25 -0.16 -5.10 -8.75
N ARG A 26 -0.71 -5.54 -9.87
CA ARG A 26 -1.36 -4.67 -10.86
C ARG A 26 -2.55 -5.35 -11.49
N PHE A 27 -3.48 -4.53 -11.97
CA PHE A 27 -4.59 -4.94 -12.81
C PHE A 27 -4.65 -3.99 -14.00
N CYS A 28 -4.73 -4.57 -15.20
CA CYS A 28 -4.95 -3.81 -16.43
C CYS A 28 -6.17 -4.42 -17.10
N ASN A 29 -7.21 -3.62 -17.35
CA ASN A 29 -8.41 -4.12 -18.00
C ASN A 29 -8.17 -4.33 -19.50
N GLU A 30 -7.96 -5.58 -19.90
CA GLU A 30 -7.64 -5.98 -21.27
C GLU A 30 -8.77 -5.65 -22.27
N ASN A 31 -10.01 -5.51 -21.79
CA ASN A 31 -11.16 -5.16 -22.62
C ASN A 31 -11.25 -3.65 -22.93
N THR A 32 -10.35 -2.84 -22.38
CA THR A 32 -10.35 -1.38 -22.58
C THR A 32 -8.98 -0.93 -23.09
N ILE A 33 -8.87 -0.72 -24.40
CA ILE A 33 -7.62 -0.34 -25.06
C ILE A 33 -7.67 1.13 -25.47
N ILE A 34 -6.55 1.84 -25.30
CA ILE A 34 -6.37 3.20 -25.77
C ILE A 34 -6.41 3.18 -27.31
N GLY A 35 -7.42 3.83 -27.90
CA GLY A 35 -7.55 3.93 -29.36
C GLY A 35 -6.46 4.77 -30.01
N SER A 36 -6.15 4.49 -31.28
CA SER A 36 -5.25 5.31 -32.09
C SER A 36 -5.95 6.61 -32.52
N GLY A 37 -5.29 7.76 -32.27
CA GLY A 37 -5.77 9.08 -32.72
C GLY A 37 -6.49 9.94 -31.68
N GLY A 38 -6.66 9.46 -30.43
CA GLY A 38 -7.23 10.24 -29.32
C GLY A 38 -6.21 10.96 -28.44
N LYS A 39 -6.68 11.80 -27.51
CA LYS A 39 -5.84 12.47 -26.50
C LYS A 39 -5.77 11.68 -25.19
N LEU A 40 -6.49 10.56 -25.09
CA LEU A 40 -6.63 9.75 -23.88
C LEU A 40 -5.28 9.36 -23.25
N SER A 41 -4.30 8.84 -24.01
CA SER A 41 -2.98 8.51 -23.45
C SER A 41 -2.29 9.73 -22.85
N ALA A 42 -2.28 10.85 -23.58
CA ALA A 42 -1.66 12.08 -23.10
C ALA A 42 -2.40 12.64 -21.87
N ASN A 43 -3.72 12.47 -21.79
CA ASN A 43 -4.52 12.87 -20.63
C ASN A 43 -4.24 11.96 -19.43
N ILE A 44 -4.01 10.66 -19.63
CA ILE A 44 -3.53 9.75 -18.57
C ILE A 44 -2.17 10.25 -18.06
N ASP A 45 -1.21 10.54 -18.94
CA ASP A 45 0.13 10.96 -18.50
C ASP A 45 0.08 12.30 -17.72
N LYS A 46 -0.81 13.22 -18.12
CA LYS A 46 -1.04 14.49 -17.41
C LYS A 46 -1.70 14.31 -16.05
N ILE A 47 -2.75 13.50 -15.95
CA ILE A 47 -3.42 13.27 -14.66
C ILE A 47 -2.51 12.50 -13.69
N LEU A 48 -1.68 11.57 -14.19
CA LEU A 48 -0.66 10.88 -13.38
C LEU A 48 0.40 11.84 -12.85
N THR A 49 0.81 12.83 -13.65
CA THR A 49 1.72 13.89 -13.20
C THR A 49 1.06 14.75 -12.10
N GLU A 50 -0.22 15.09 -12.27
CA GLU A 50 -0.96 15.87 -11.28
C GLU A 50 -1.07 15.16 -9.93
N ILE A 51 -1.46 13.88 -9.92
CA ILE A 51 -1.57 13.12 -8.67
C ILE A 51 -0.21 12.87 -8.02
N ALA A 52 0.87 12.71 -8.81
CA ALA A 52 2.23 12.58 -8.27
C ALA A 52 2.65 13.81 -7.46
N LEU A 53 2.24 15.00 -7.89
CA LEU A 53 2.56 16.26 -7.23
C LEU A 53 1.69 16.52 -5.99
N LYS A 54 0.41 16.14 -6.04
CA LYS A 54 -0.58 16.51 -5.01
C LYS A 54 -0.76 15.48 -3.90
N THR A 55 -0.65 14.19 -4.21
CA THR A 55 -0.91 13.11 -3.23
C THR A 55 0.03 13.16 -2.02
N PRO A 56 1.34 13.48 -2.16
CA PRO A 56 2.25 13.45 -1.01
C PRO A 56 1.86 14.39 0.14
N SER A 57 1.37 15.58 -0.19
CA SER A 57 0.97 16.59 0.81
C SER A 57 -0.44 16.38 1.36
N THR A 58 -1.28 15.61 0.68
CA THR A 58 -2.70 15.42 1.03
C THR A 58 -3.02 14.02 1.51
N GLY A 59 -2.13 13.04 1.28
CA GLY A 59 -2.35 11.61 1.50
C GLY A 59 -3.33 10.97 0.52
N PHE A 60 -4.14 11.76 -0.18
CA PHE A 60 -5.18 11.29 -1.10
C PHE A 60 -5.55 12.35 -2.13
N VAL A 61 -5.71 11.93 -3.38
CA VAL A 61 -6.26 12.76 -4.46
C VAL A 61 -7.23 11.91 -5.27
N ALA A 62 -8.41 12.46 -5.57
CA ALA A 62 -9.29 12.00 -6.63
C ALA A 62 -9.55 13.18 -7.58
N THR A 63 -9.21 13.04 -8.85
CA THR A 63 -9.28 14.13 -9.84
C THR A 63 -9.66 13.62 -11.22
N THR A 64 -9.95 14.54 -12.13
CA THR A 64 -10.26 14.23 -13.53
C THR A 64 -9.51 15.15 -14.47
N TYR A 65 -9.18 14.65 -15.65
CA TYR A 65 -8.50 15.42 -16.69
C TYR A 65 -9.09 15.11 -18.07
N GLY A 66 -9.11 16.10 -18.96
CA GLY A 66 -9.69 15.96 -20.29
C GLY A 66 -11.20 16.18 -20.33
N LYS A 67 -11.79 15.95 -21.50
CA LYS A 67 -13.22 16.17 -21.79
C LYS A 67 -13.75 15.06 -22.70
N ASP A 68 -15.07 14.87 -22.67
CA ASP A 68 -15.80 13.96 -23.55
C ASP A 68 -15.17 12.55 -23.55
N GLN A 69 -14.93 11.98 -24.73
CA GLN A 69 -14.34 10.65 -24.93
C GLN A 69 -12.89 10.51 -24.45
N ASP A 70 -12.18 11.63 -24.23
CA ASP A 70 -10.79 11.65 -23.74
C ASP A 70 -10.72 11.98 -22.23
N LYS A 71 -11.84 11.99 -21.51
CA LYS A 71 -11.87 12.25 -20.08
C LYS A 71 -11.34 11.05 -19.28
N VAL A 72 -10.47 11.33 -18.32
CA VAL A 72 -9.86 10.35 -17.42
C VAL A 72 -10.18 10.70 -15.98
N TYR A 73 -10.49 9.70 -15.18
CA TYR A 73 -10.66 9.75 -13.74
C TYR A 73 -9.48 9.04 -13.11
N ALA A 74 -8.86 9.63 -12.09
CA ALA A 74 -7.80 8.98 -11.35
C ALA A 74 -7.93 9.25 -9.85
N LEU A 75 -7.54 8.27 -9.05
CA LEU A 75 -7.22 8.49 -7.66
C LEU A 75 -5.88 7.87 -7.28
N ALA A 76 -5.26 8.46 -6.28
CA ALA A 76 -4.09 7.96 -5.61
C ALA A 76 -4.26 8.15 -4.10
N GLN A 77 -3.82 7.15 -3.33
CA GLN A 77 -3.92 7.19 -1.88
C GLN A 77 -2.70 6.55 -1.26
N CYS A 78 -2.11 7.23 -0.28
CA CYS A 78 -1.09 6.65 0.58
C CYS A 78 -1.73 5.93 1.77
N ARG A 79 -1.00 4.99 2.36
CA ARG A 79 -1.42 4.38 3.63
C ARG A 79 -1.36 5.44 4.73
N GLY A 80 -2.43 5.62 5.49
CA GLY A 80 -2.60 6.80 6.34
C GLY A 80 -1.62 6.93 7.51
N ASP A 81 -0.77 5.95 7.75
CA ASP A 81 0.27 5.93 8.77
C ASP A 81 1.68 6.27 8.25
N VAL A 82 1.88 6.40 6.93
CA VAL A 82 3.23 6.63 6.36
C VAL A 82 3.60 8.11 6.33
N SER A 83 4.90 8.40 6.30
CA SER A 83 5.37 9.78 6.20
C SER A 83 5.05 10.39 4.82
N THR A 84 5.02 11.73 4.73
CA THR A 84 4.93 12.44 3.44
C THR A 84 6.02 12.01 2.45
N GLN A 85 7.22 11.70 2.93
CA GLN A 85 8.33 11.25 2.07
C GLN A 85 8.08 9.84 1.52
N ASP A 86 7.65 8.91 2.36
CA ASP A 86 7.33 7.54 1.93
C ASP A 86 6.15 7.53 0.96
N CYS A 87 5.14 8.36 1.25
CA CYS A 87 4.02 8.61 0.35
C CYS A 87 4.51 9.15 -1.01
N SER A 88 5.40 10.15 -1.01
CA SER A 88 6.00 10.69 -2.23
C SER A 88 6.72 9.64 -3.05
N ASN A 89 7.59 8.86 -2.41
CA ASN A 89 8.37 7.82 -3.09
C ASN A 89 7.43 6.78 -3.72
N CYS A 90 6.44 6.31 -2.95
CA CYS A 90 5.50 5.31 -3.40
C CYS A 90 4.67 5.78 -4.60
N ILE A 91 4.13 7.00 -4.56
CA ILE A 91 3.30 7.52 -5.66
C ILE A 91 4.15 7.78 -6.92
N GLN A 92 5.39 8.25 -6.77
CA GLN A 92 6.31 8.40 -7.91
C GLN A 92 6.61 7.05 -8.57
N ASP A 93 6.86 6.01 -7.78
CA ASP A 93 7.07 4.66 -8.31
C ASP A 93 5.79 4.12 -8.96
N ALA A 94 4.63 4.26 -8.32
CA ALA A 94 3.35 3.80 -8.83
C ALA A 94 2.98 4.46 -10.18
N THR A 95 3.12 5.77 -10.30
CA THR A 95 2.83 6.52 -11.54
C THR A 95 3.75 6.11 -12.69
N LYS A 96 5.04 5.87 -12.43
CA LYS A 96 5.98 5.37 -13.42
C LYS A 96 5.68 3.93 -13.82
N GLN A 97 5.50 3.05 -12.84
CA GLN A 97 5.33 1.60 -13.05
C GLN A 97 4.00 1.25 -13.70
N ILE A 98 2.92 1.96 -13.39
CA ILE A 98 1.61 1.65 -13.96
C ILE A 98 1.56 1.84 -15.48
N ARG A 99 2.28 2.85 -16.02
CA ARG A 99 2.38 3.05 -17.48
C ARG A 99 3.27 2.01 -18.14
N GLN A 100 4.30 1.51 -17.47
CA GLN A 100 5.14 0.44 -17.99
C GLN A 100 4.42 -0.92 -17.98
N ARG A 101 3.62 -1.18 -16.94
CA ARG A 101 2.96 -2.47 -16.71
C ARG A 101 1.56 -2.54 -17.34
N CYS A 102 0.89 -1.41 -17.56
CA CYS A 102 -0.36 -1.29 -18.33
C CYS A 102 -0.16 -0.31 -19.50
N PRO A 103 0.64 -0.68 -20.53
CA PRO A 103 1.06 0.28 -21.56
C PRO A 103 -0.11 0.85 -22.37
N ASN A 104 -1.10 0.02 -22.70
CA ASN A 104 -2.15 0.34 -23.66
C ASN A 104 -3.56 0.31 -23.06
N GLN A 105 -3.70 0.01 -21.76
CA GLN A 105 -5.01 -0.13 -21.13
C GLN A 105 -5.53 1.20 -20.60
N VAL A 106 -6.84 1.38 -20.66
CA VAL A 106 -7.52 2.61 -20.22
C VAL A 106 -7.94 2.54 -18.75
N ASP A 107 -8.17 1.35 -18.20
CA ASP A 107 -8.36 1.11 -16.77
C ASP A 107 -7.13 0.34 -16.24
N GLY A 108 -6.36 1.04 -15.42
CA GLY A 108 -5.14 0.54 -14.80
C GLY A 108 -5.17 0.76 -13.29
N ARG A 109 -4.68 -0.23 -12.54
CA ARG A 109 -4.60 -0.22 -11.08
C ARG A 109 -3.27 -0.80 -10.64
N ILE A 110 -2.64 -0.21 -9.64
CA ILE A 110 -1.38 -0.71 -9.06
C ILE A 110 -1.38 -0.54 -7.54
N TRP A 111 -0.92 -1.56 -6.83
CA TRP A 111 -0.86 -1.61 -5.37
C TRP A 111 0.59 -1.71 -4.90
N TYR A 112 0.91 -0.98 -3.86
CA TYR A 112 2.16 -1.00 -3.11
C TYR A 112 1.87 -1.16 -1.63
N ASP A 113 2.90 -1.45 -0.82
CA ASP A 113 2.74 -1.51 0.63
C ASP A 113 2.31 -0.17 1.25
N TYR A 114 2.70 0.96 0.63
CA TYR A 114 2.44 2.31 1.13
C TYR A 114 1.48 3.14 0.29
N CYS A 115 1.03 2.67 -0.87
CA CYS A 115 0.08 3.43 -1.69
C CYS A 115 -0.71 2.57 -2.68
N PHE A 116 -1.79 3.14 -3.18
CA PHE A 116 -2.63 2.60 -4.24
C PHE A 116 -2.89 3.69 -5.28
N LEU A 117 -2.94 3.30 -6.56
CA LEU A 117 -3.25 4.20 -7.66
C LEU A 117 -4.16 3.50 -8.67
N ARG A 118 -5.19 4.22 -9.13
CA ARG A 118 -6.10 3.78 -10.19
C ARG A 118 -6.41 4.92 -11.15
N TYR A 119 -6.48 4.61 -12.43
CA TYR A 119 -7.10 5.48 -13.44
C TYR A 119 -8.08 4.71 -14.31
N SER A 120 -9.07 5.40 -14.88
CA SER A 120 -10.04 4.86 -15.83
C SER A 120 -10.66 5.97 -16.68
N ASN A 121 -11.21 5.66 -17.86
CA ASN A 121 -12.07 6.58 -18.62
C ASN A 121 -13.53 6.57 -18.14
N LYS A 122 -13.88 5.69 -17.20
CA LYS A 122 -15.18 5.67 -16.52
C LYS A 122 -15.02 6.16 -15.10
N SER A 123 -15.98 6.94 -14.62
CA SER A 123 -16.00 7.33 -13.21
C SER A 123 -16.18 6.08 -12.35
N PHE A 124 -15.39 6.01 -11.27
CA PHE A 124 -15.47 4.94 -10.27
C PHE A 124 -15.49 5.51 -8.84
N PHE A 125 -15.54 6.83 -8.68
CA PHE A 125 -15.50 7.49 -7.37
C PHE A 125 -16.75 7.18 -6.56
N GLY A 126 -16.57 6.81 -5.30
CA GLY A 126 -17.65 6.49 -4.37
C GLY A 126 -18.25 5.10 -4.53
N GLU A 127 -17.80 4.35 -5.55
CA GLU A 127 -18.32 3.02 -5.88
C GLU A 127 -17.44 1.92 -5.27
N VAL A 128 -18.08 0.93 -4.65
CA VAL A 128 -17.37 -0.23 -4.09
C VAL A 128 -16.92 -1.16 -5.22
N ASP A 129 -15.63 -1.43 -5.29
CA ASP A 129 -15.01 -2.31 -6.28
C ASP A 129 -14.13 -3.36 -5.62
N THR A 130 -14.75 -4.52 -5.39
CA THR A 130 -14.13 -5.77 -4.93
C THR A 130 -14.08 -6.83 -6.03
N SER A 131 -14.20 -6.42 -7.30
CA SER A 131 -14.30 -7.34 -8.44
C SER A 131 -12.99 -8.08 -8.75
N PHE A 132 -11.86 -7.43 -8.47
CA PHE A 132 -10.52 -7.99 -8.56
C PHE A 132 -9.83 -7.84 -7.21
N GLY A 133 -9.34 -8.96 -6.66
CA GLY A 133 -8.66 -9.02 -5.37
C GLY A 133 -7.30 -9.71 -5.47
N ILE A 134 -6.29 -9.14 -4.80
CA ILE A 134 -4.99 -9.80 -4.60
C ILE A 134 -4.93 -10.30 -3.16
N PHE A 135 -4.58 -11.58 -3.00
CA PHE A 135 -4.54 -12.26 -1.72
C PHE A 135 -3.12 -12.76 -1.44
N TYR A 136 -2.54 -12.32 -0.33
CA TYR A 136 -1.27 -12.83 0.17
C TYR A 136 -1.49 -13.45 1.53
N PHE A 137 -0.82 -14.56 1.80
CA PHE A 137 -0.91 -15.21 3.10
C PHE A 137 0.44 -15.79 3.50
N ASN A 138 0.67 -15.83 4.81
CA ASN A 138 1.83 -16.49 5.37
C ASN A 138 1.72 -17.99 5.12
N VAL A 139 2.80 -18.63 4.68
CA VAL A 139 2.81 -20.08 4.42
C VAL A 139 2.72 -20.92 5.70
N GLU A 140 3.02 -20.32 6.84
CA GLU A 140 2.94 -20.94 8.16
C GLU A 140 1.57 -20.74 8.80
N ASN A 141 1.13 -21.77 9.52
CA ASN A 141 -0.08 -21.73 10.32
C ASN A 141 0.22 -21.25 11.75
N VAL A 142 -0.78 -20.68 12.39
CA VAL A 142 -0.77 -20.44 13.83
C VAL A 142 -0.83 -21.77 14.59
N THR A 143 -0.29 -21.78 15.82
CA THR A 143 -0.26 -22.97 16.68
C THR A 143 -1.59 -23.21 17.39
N ASP A 144 -2.33 -22.15 17.69
CA ASP A 144 -3.65 -22.20 18.33
C ASP A 144 -4.68 -21.46 17.47
N PRO A 145 -5.30 -22.15 16.49
CA PRO A 145 -6.21 -21.52 15.55
C PRO A 145 -7.50 -20.96 16.17
N GLU A 146 -8.02 -21.59 17.22
CA GLU A 146 -9.32 -21.19 17.78
C GLU A 146 -9.19 -19.84 18.50
N ASP A 147 -8.24 -19.74 19.43
CA ASP A 147 -7.97 -18.50 20.16
C ASP A 147 -7.47 -17.40 19.22
N PHE A 148 -6.60 -17.74 18.27
CA PHE A 148 -6.11 -16.78 17.28
C PHE A 148 -7.25 -16.20 16.43
N ASN A 149 -8.13 -17.05 15.88
CA ASN A 149 -9.20 -16.59 15.00
C ASN A 149 -10.25 -15.77 15.76
N LYS A 150 -10.50 -16.11 17.03
CA LYS A 150 -11.36 -15.32 17.91
C LYS A 150 -10.79 -13.92 18.14
N GLU A 151 -9.51 -13.82 18.51
CA GLU A 151 -8.83 -12.54 18.74
C GLU A 151 -8.69 -11.72 17.45
N LEU A 152 -8.41 -12.39 16.32
CA LEU A 152 -8.38 -11.75 15.01
C LEU A 152 -9.75 -11.17 14.62
N GLY A 153 -10.84 -11.91 14.84
CA GLY A 153 -12.20 -11.44 14.58
C GLY A 153 -12.52 -10.19 15.41
N ALA A 154 -12.28 -10.24 16.72
CA ALA A 154 -12.51 -9.12 17.62
C ALA A 154 -11.68 -7.88 17.23
N LEU A 155 -10.40 -8.07 16.90
CA LEU A 155 -9.54 -6.97 16.46
C LEU A 155 -10.01 -6.39 15.13
N MET A 156 -10.39 -7.22 14.16
CA MET A 156 -10.91 -6.78 12.86
C MET A 156 -12.20 -5.98 13.00
N ASP A 157 -13.13 -6.41 13.85
CA ASP A 157 -14.37 -5.67 14.10
C ASP A 157 -14.09 -4.29 14.73
N HIS A 158 -13.17 -4.24 15.69
CA HIS A 158 -12.75 -2.98 16.30
C HIS A 158 -12.16 -1.99 15.29
N ILE A 159 -11.18 -2.41 14.49
CA ILE A 159 -10.49 -1.51 13.55
C ILE A 159 -11.36 -1.17 12.35
N ARG A 160 -12.30 -2.04 11.94
CA ARG A 160 -13.32 -1.71 10.93
C ARG A 160 -14.26 -0.63 11.42
N ALA A 161 -14.71 -0.71 12.67
CA ALA A 161 -15.53 0.33 13.28
C ALA A 161 -14.76 1.66 13.41
N GLN A 162 -13.45 1.62 13.65
CA GLN A 162 -12.61 2.82 13.61
C GLN A 162 -12.54 3.41 12.20
N ALA A 163 -12.26 2.60 11.18
CA ALA A 163 -12.05 3.07 9.80
C ALA A 163 -13.24 3.83 9.19
N VAL A 164 -14.46 3.53 9.63
CA VAL A 164 -15.68 4.19 9.15
C VAL A 164 -15.94 5.54 9.83
N VAL A 165 -15.20 5.90 10.88
CA VAL A 165 -15.33 7.20 11.53
C VAL A 165 -14.69 8.27 10.63
N PRO A 166 -15.39 9.35 10.26
CA PRO A 166 -14.90 10.34 9.29
C PRO A 166 -13.50 10.91 9.58
N ARG A 167 -13.18 11.18 10.85
CA ARG A 167 -11.88 11.74 11.26
C ARG A 167 -10.70 10.80 11.03
N GLU A 168 -10.96 9.50 10.91
CA GLU A 168 -9.92 8.48 10.70
C GLU A 168 -9.62 8.29 9.21
N GLU A 169 -10.37 8.98 8.33
CA GLU A 169 -10.13 9.05 6.88
C GLU A 169 -9.97 7.66 6.23
N GLY A 170 -10.81 6.71 6.64
CA GLY A 170 -10.83 5.34 6.12
C GLY A 170 -9.81 4.40 6.76
N LEU A 171 -8.96 4.83 7.69
CA LEU A 171 -7.91 4.02 8.31
C LEU A 171 -8.37 3.45 9.66
N GLY A 172 -8.11 2.17 9.90
CA GLY A 172 -8.20 1.55 11.21
C GLY A 172 -7.00 0.67 11.46
N LYS A 173 -6.42 0.70 12.66
CA LYS A 173 -5.27 -0.14 13.00
C LYS A 173 -5.25 -0.44 14.49
N GLY A 174 -4.75 -1.62 14.83
CA GLY A 174 -4.72 -2.07 16.21
C GLY A 174 -3.87 -3.29 16.40
N LYS A 175 -3.72 -3.68 17.67
CA LYS A 175 -2.98 -4.87 18.06
C LYS A 175 -3.62 -5.56 19.25
N SER A 176 -3.49 -6.88 19.31
CA SER A 176 -3.93 -7.73 20.42
C SER A 176 -2.76 -8.58 20.90
N VAL A 177 -2.50 -8.59 22.20
CA VAL A 177 -1.46 -9.45 22.80
C VAL A 177 -2.05 -10.83 23.00
N LEU A 178 -1.57 -11.82 22.25
CA LEU A 178 -2.04 -13.20 22.32
C LEU A 178 -1.29 -13.99 23.41
N SER A 179 -0.01 -13.67 23.60
CA SER A 179 0.86 -14.26 24.62
C SER A 179 2.04 -13.32 24.93
N PRO A 180 2.90 -13.63 25.93
CA PRO A 180 4.08 -12.80 26.22
C PRO A 180 5.05 -12.58 25.04
N PHE A 181 5.00 -13.45 24.02
CA PHE A 181 5.91 -13.42 22.88
C PHE A 181 5.20 -13.17 21.54
N VAL A 182 3.86 -13.18 21.53
CA VAL A 182 3.08 -13.09 20.30
C VAL A 182 2.08 -11.95 20.41
N THR A 183 2.21 -10.97 19.51
CA THR A 183 1.27 -9.87 19.34
C THR A 183 0.72 -9.93 17.92
N LEU A 184 -0.59 -9.90 17.80
CA LEU A 184 -1.30 -9.76 16.54
C LEU A 184 -1.39 -8.29 16.19
N TYR A 185 -1.00 -7.92 14.96
CA TYR A 185 -1.13 -6.59 14.39
C TYR A 185 -2.11 -6.64 13.24
N ALA A 186 -3.01 -5.67 13.14
CA ALA A 186 -3.94 -5.56 12.03
C ALA A 186 -4.14 -4.11 11.59
N LEU A 187 -4.35 -3.92 10.29
CA LEU A 187 -4.64 -2.64 9.65
C LEU A 187 -5.68 -2.85 8.56
N VAL A 188 -6.66 -1.97 8.52
CA VAL A 188 -7.65 -1.83 7.46
C VAL A 188 -7.57 -0.43 6.88
N GLN A 189 -7.82 -0.29 5.58
CA GLN A 189 -7.94 1.01 4.94
C GLN A 189 -8.98 0.98 3.82
N CYS A 190 -9.87 1.96 3.80
CA CYS A 190 -10.75 2.27 2.66
C CYS A 190 -10.14 3.37 1.79
N THR A 191 -10.51 3.40 0.51
CA THR A 191 -10.24 4.59 -0.31
C THR A 191 -11.14 5.74 0.14
N ARG A 192 -10.60 6.96 0.20
CA ARG A 192 -11.26 8.13 0.80
C ARG A 192 -12.38 8.73 -0.05
N ASP A 193 -12.59 8.23 -1.26
CA ASP A 193 -13.74 8.58 -2.10
C ASP A 193 -15.05 7.88 -1.64
N LEU A 194 -14.96 6.88 -0.77
CA LEU A 194 -16.12 6.11 -0.30
C LEU A 194 -16.88 6.82 0.83
N SER A 195 -18.19 6.58 0.87
CA SER A 195 -19.01 6.86 2.05
C SER A 195 -18.68 5.92 3.21
N GLU A 196 -19.11 6.26 4.43
CA GLU A 196 -18.97 5.40 5.62
C GLU A 196 -19.57 3.99 5.39
N ILE A 197 -20.74 3.93 4.77
CA ILE A 197 -21.45 2.67 4.47
C ILE A 197 -20.70 1.87 3.40
N SER A 198 -20.25 2.53 2.33
CA SER A 198 -19.47 1.90 1.26
C SER A 198 -18.13 1.36 1.79
N CYS A 199 -17.47 2.09 2.68
CA CYS A 199 -16.27 1.65 3.37
C CYS A 199 -16.55 0.41 4.24
N ALA A 200 -17.61 0.46 5.08
CA ALA A 200 -18.03 -0.66 5.92
C ALA A 200 -18.30 -1.93 5.09
N GLN A 201 -18.98 -1.77 3.96
CA GLN A 201 -19.28 -2.84 3.02
C GLN A 201 -18.01 -3.45 2.43
N CYS A 202 -17.09 -2.65 1.90
CA CYS A 202 -15.84 -3.16 1.33
C CYS A 202 -15.02 -3.95 2.35
N LEU A 203 -14.84 -3.39 3.55
CA LEU A 203 -14.10 -4.05 4.62
C LEU A 203 -14.79 -5.33 5.09
N SER A 204 -16.12 -5.36 5.14
CA SER A 204 -16.86 -6.57 5.45
C SER A 204 -16.63 -7.66 4.42
N ILE A 205 -16.66 -7.32 3.12
CA ILE A 205 -16.39 -8.27 2.03
C ILE A 205 -14.97 -8.83 2.16
N ALA A 206 -13.98 -7.99 2.46
CA ALA A 206 -12.59 -8.43 2.63
C ALA A 206 -12.40 -9.40 3.80
N VAL A 207 -12.94 -9.08 4.98
CA VAL A 207 -12.82 -9.92 6.18
C VAL A 207 -13.62 -11.22 6.04
N ASN A 208 -14.81 -11.18 5.43
CA ASN A 208 -15.64 -12.37 5.22
C ASN A 208 -14.99 -13.40 4.27
N ASN A 209 -13.98 -12.99 3.50
CA ASN A 209 -13.20 -13.89 2.65
C ASN A 209 -12.04 -14.58 3.38
N PHE A 210 -11.75 -14.21 4.63
CA PHE A 210 -10.65 -14.81 5.40
C PHE A 210 -10.73 -16.34 5.52
N PRO A 211 -11.90 -16.97 5.80
CA PRO A 211 -11.95 -18.43 5.89
C PRO A 211 -11.51 -19.13 4.60
N ASN A 212 -11.74 -18.50 3.44
CA ASN A 212 -11.42 -19.08 2.14
C ASN A 212 -9.94 -18.94 1.77
N PHE A 213 -9.31 -17.81 2.09
CA PHE A 213 -7.94 -17.50 1.62
C PHE A 213 -6.90 -17.44 2.73
N CYS A 214 -7.28 -16.97 3.91
CA CYS A 214 -6.38 -16.76 5.05
C CYS A 214 -6.42 -17.95 6.03
N SER A 215 -7.59 -18.57 6.24
CA SER A 215 -7.77 -19.72 7.14
C SER A 215 -6.99 -19.54 8.46
N ASN A 216 -6.08 -20.44 8.78
CA ASN A 216 -5.28 -20.42 10.01
C ASN A 216 -3.86 -19.86 9.80
N ARG A 217 -3.64 -19.00 8.78
CA ARG A 217 -2.30 -18.45 8.49
C ARG A 217 -1.90 -17.38 9.50
N LYS A 218 -0.60 -17.31 9.83
CA LYS A 218 -0.02 -16.28 10.73
C LYS A 218 -0.15 -14.85 10.22
N GLY A 219 -0.39 -14.67 8.93
CA GLY A 219 -0.56 -13.36 8.31
C GLY A 219 -1.36 -13.49 7.02
N CYS A 220 -2.12 -12.45 6.71
CA CYS A 220 -2.88 -12.38 5.47
C CYS A 220 -3.06 -10.93 5.01
N ARG A 221 -3.17 -10.73 3.71
CA ARG A 221 -3.48 -9.46 3.06
C ARG A 221 -4.57 -9.68 2.02
N VAL A 222 -5.56 -8.80 2.02
CA VAL A 222 -6.62 -8.72 1.01
C VAL A 222 -6.60 -7.33 0.42
N LEU A 223 -6.32 -7.23 -0.88
CA LEU A 223 -6.19 -5.97 -1.59
C LEU A 223 -7.27 -5.89 -2.67
N TYR A 224 -8.28 -5.06 -2.43
CA TYR A 224 -9.27 -4.66 -3.43
C TYR A 224 -8.97 -3.26 -3.96
N SER A 225 -9.78 -2.79 -4.92
CA SER A 225 -9.62 -1.43 -5.48
C SER A 225 -10.23 -0.35 -4.60
N SER A 226 -11.05 -0.73 -3.63
CA SER A 226 -11.76 0.16 -2.71
C SER A 226 -11.35 0.00 -1.25
N CYS A 227 -10.67 -1.10 -0.89
CA CYS A 227 -10.17 -1.30 0.46
C CYS A 227 -9.02 -2.32 0.53
N TYR A 228 -8.31 -2.25 1.65
CA TYR A 228 -7.14 -3.04 2.00
C TYR A 228 -7.33 -3.59 3.42
N VAL A 229 -7.00 -4.86 3.63
CA VAL A 229 -6.93 -5.46 4.96
C VAL A 229 -5.66 -6.26 5.10
N ARG A 230 -4.96 -6.11 6.21
CA ARG A 230 -3.78 -6.92 6.55
C ARG A 230 -3.74 -7.25 8.02
N TYR A 231 -3.33 -8.48 8.33
CA TYR A 231 -2.86 -8.85 9.67
C TYR A 231 -1.56 -9.63 9.59
N GLU A 232 -0.74 -9.51 10.62
CA GLU A 232 0.54 -10.19 10.77
C GLU A 232 0.87 -10.38 12.26
N LEU A 233 1.78 -11.31 12.59
CA LEU A 233 2.32 -11.49 13.94
C LEU A 233 3.62 -10.67 14.20
N TYR A 234 3.87 -9.65 13.37
CA TYR A 234 4.98 -8.71 13.51
C TYR A 234 4.53 -7.28 13.21
N PRO A 235 5.19 -6.25 13.78
CA PRO A 235 4.84 -4.85 13.52
C PRO A 235 5.05 -4.48 12.04
N PHE A 236 4.05 -3.86 11.40
CA PHE A 236 4.13 -3.42 10.00
C PHE A 236 3.51 -2.04 9.72
N PHE A 237 2.91 -1.40 10.72
CA PHE A 237 2.31 -0.07 10.61
C PHE A 237 2.95 0.90 11.59
N PHE A 238 2.94 2.20 11.26
CA PHE A 238 3.60 3.24 12.03
C PHE A 238 2.69 3.83 13.13
N PRO A 239 3.26 4.37 14.22
CA PRO A 239 4.66 4.19 14.61
C PRO A 239 4.93 2.71 14.87
N LEU A 240 6.07 2.21 14.39
CA LEU A 240 6.47 0.85 14.73
C LEU A 240 6.71 0.82 16.23
N ASP A 241 6.19 -0.20 16.91
CA ASP A 241 6.54 -0.43 18.30
C ASP A 241 8.06 -0.58 18.36
N SER A 242 8.75 0.44 18.89
CA SER A 242 10.12 0.28 19.29
C SER A 242 10.08 -0.79 20.38
N ASN A 243 10.71 -1.94 20.12
CA ASN A 243 11.10 -2.82 21.22
C ASN A 243 11.80 -1.90 22.22
N LYS A 244 11.17 -1.66 23.38
CA LYS A 244 11.85 -1.10 24.53
C LYS A 244 12.84 -2.18 24.96
N THR A 245 13.97 -2.27 24.27
CA THR A 245 15.16 -2.86 24.86
C THR A 245 15.47 -2.02 26.09
N GLY A 246 15.58 -2.71 27.23
CA GLY A 246 16.04 -2.13 28.49
C GLY A 246 17.39 -1.42 28.35
N PRO A 247 17.88 -0.81 29.43
CA PRO A 247 18.87 0.27 29.37
C PRO A 247 20.06 -0.07 28.49
N SER A 248 20.34 0.86 27.57
CA SER A 248 21.45 0.84 26.63
C SER A 248 22.78 0.68 27.38
N ASN A 249 23.31 -0.55 27.40
CA ASN A 249 24.73 -0.74 27.56
C ASN A 249 25.38 -0.52 26.20
N THR A 250 26.03 0.63 26.08
CA THR A 250 26.85 1.07 24.95
C THR A 250 27.83 -0.03 24.52
N ALA A 251 27.50 -0.78 23.47
CA ALA A 251 28.46 -1.63 22.79
C ALA A 251 29.29 -0.74 21.84
N LYS A 252 30.52 -0.42 22.24
CA LYS A 252 31.51 0.23 21.38
C LYS A 252 31.88 -0.72 20.25
N VAL A 253 31.60 -0.35 19.01
CA VAL A 253 32.14 -1.02 17.84
C VAL A 253 33.49 -0.39 17.52
N SER A 254 34.56 -1.12 17.81
CA SER A 254 35.91 -0.77 17.35
C SER A 254 36.12 -1.34 15.95
N VAL A 255 36.30 -0.46 14.97
CA VAL A 255 36.75 -0.84 13.62
C VAL A 255 38.28 -0.82 13.64
N TYR A 256 38.90 -1.96 13.35
CA TYR A 256 40.34 -2.01 13.07
C TYR A 256 40.56 -1.78 11.58
N THR A 257 41.43 -0.82 11.26
CA THR A 257 41.97 -0.54 9.92
C THR A 257 42.99 -1.57 9.49
#